data_AF-A0A1Y3MZY3-F1
#
_entry.id   AF-A0A1Y3MZY3-F1
#
_cell.length_a   1.000
_cell.length_b   1.000
_cell.length_c   1.000
_cell.angle_alpha   90.00
_cell.angle_beta   90.00
_cell.angle_gamma   90.00
#
_symmetry.space_group_name_H-M   'P 1'
#
loop_
_entity.id
_entity.type
_entity.pdbx_description
1 polymer ?
#
loop_
_entity_poly.entity_id
_entity_poly.type
_entity_poly.pdbx_seq_one_letter_code
_entity_poly.pdbx_strand_id
1 'polypeptide(L)'
;MTYPLTELILREKNEIDKIFIQKIIRSTYEFEVYQYVRKLIRKQNPETSDNFIRNSLIELLNIDLEKNRTKLNPVFENDDNLPIYEDYVPNIKILKENYLKNIFWLDYIVAIPTLLRAALDEENPFEKMKNIPNNLLTNDFIKKELGIEYDLDLFRFNCVIQCFLFKDKSGRCDSTNKKMLISDLFYNNHFDKITKKYVKKVFQEEFQKDKNKKTKEEINILKNAIVEKAINSDSITDFIDCLNNGIKKGSVEITIKNPDSIGYNDLINSLFEENNNTIPLKQEKLFILVTGRNENSDILWNQGNHLRDINKIQRAKKIFDKDLLEKYEKMRDECGIYLYRGGDEKCNRHGHSNDLPSYWAFGYHSISEMKENEKDSFMEDYYSKHTRCCGLVTKELSYRKMKKKGKKEGSIGGVNYKSSS
;
A
#
# COMPACT_ATOMS: atom_id res chain seq x y z
N MET A 1 -31.61 43.94 15.83
CA MET A 1 -30.61 43.25 14.98
C MET A 1 -31.39 42.53 13.90
N THR A 2 -31.39 43.05 12.67
CA THR A 2 -32.07 42.40 11.55
C THR A 2 -31.23 41.21 11.11
N TYR A 3 -31.85 40.04 10.90
CA TYR A 3 -31.12 38.87 10.43
C TYR A 3 -30.63 39.09 8.99
N PRO A 4 -29.41 38.66 8.61
CA PRO A 4 -28.85 38.95 7.28
C PRO A 4 -29.73 38.51 6.10
N LEU A 5 -30.42 37.37 6.21
CA LEU A 5 -31.34 36.90 5.17
C LEU A 5 -32.58 37.79 5.04
N THR A 6 -33.11 38.30 6.16
CA THR A 6 -34.24 39.25 6.19
C THR A 6 -33.87 40.55 5.48
N GLU A 7 -32.70 41.10 5.78
CA GLU A 7 -32.19 42.32 5.13
C GLU A 7 -31.98 42.13 3.63
N LEU A 8 -31.51 40.95 3.23
CA LEU A 8 -31.28 40.61 1.84
C LEU A 8 -32.60 40.43 1.07
N ILE A 9 -33.63 39.84 1.68
CA ILE A 9 -34.97 39.73 1.12
C ILE A 9 -35.63 41.11 0.97
N LEU A 10 -35.53 41.96 1.98
CA LEU A 10 -36.07 43.35 1.92
C LEU A 10 -35.38 44.20 0.85
N ARG A 11 -34.14 43.87 0.48
CA ARG A 11 -33.36 44.57 -0.54
C ARG A 11 -33.36 43.87 -1.89
N GLU A 12 -34.06 42.74 -2.04
CA GLU A 12 -34.19 42.01 -3.30
C GLU A 12 -34.86 42.91 -4.34
N LYS A 13 -34.06 43.59 -5.16
CA LYS A 13 -34.54 44.58 -6.14
C LYS A 13 -34.37 44.11 -7.58
N ASN A 14 -33.59 43.05 -7.79
CA ASN A 14 -33.21 42.56 -9.11
C ASN A 14 -32.96 41.04 -9.10
N GLU A 15 -32.72 40.49 -10.30
CA GLU A 15 -32.48 39.06 -10.50
C GLU A 15 -31.17 38.57 -9.86
N ILE A 16 -30.17 39.44 -9.68
CA ILE A 16 -28.88 39.08 -9.06
C ILE A 16 -29.09 38.74 -7.58
N ASP A 17 -29.87 39.56 -6.87
CA ASP A 17 -30.21 39.32 -5.46
C ASP A 17 -30.96 38.00 -5.29
N LYS A 18 -31.91 37.72 -6.20
CA LYS A 18 -32.66 36.47 -6.24
C LYS A 18 -31.76 35.25 -6.47
N ILE A 19 -30.84 35.30 -7.43
CA ILE A 19 -29.84 34.24 -7.67
C ILE A 19 -28.97 34.02 -6.42
N PHE A 20 -28.60 35.09 -5.74
CA PHE A 20 -27.82 35.00 -4.51
C PHE A 20 -28.61 34.36 -3.36
N ILE A 21 -29.90 34.69 -3.20
CA ILE A 21 -30.81 34.00 -2.26
C ILE A 21 -30.87 32.51 -2.57
N GLN A 22 -31.13 32.13 -3.82
CA GLN A 22 -31.19 30.73 -4.24
C GLN A 22 -29.90 29.98 -3.88
N LYS A 23 -28.74 30.62 -4.09
CA LYS A 23 -27.44 30.07 -3.70
C LYS A 23 -27.31 29.87 -2.18
N ILE A 24 -27.77 30.82 -1.38
CA ILE A 24 -27.80 30.68 0.09
C ILE A 24 -28.67 29.48 0.47
N ILE A 25 -29.89 29.39 -0.08
CA ILE A 25 -30.83 28.30 0.24
C ILE A 25 -30.27 26.94 -0.17
N ARG A 26 -29.68 26.80 -1.37
CA ARG A 26 -28.97 25.56 -1.77
C ARG A 26 -27.85 25.21 -0.79
N SER A 27 -27.01 26.19 -0.44
CA SER A 27 -25.88 25.97 0.48
C SER A 27 -26.35 25.55 1.87
N THR A 28 -27.45 26.13 2.36
CA THR A 28 -28.08 25.75 3.63
C THR A 28 -28.66 24.34 3.54
N TYR A 29 -29.35 24.00 2.46
CA TYR A 29 -29.88 22.66 2.23
C TYR A 29 -28.75 21.61 2.24
N GLU A 30 -27.70 21.83 1.45
CA GLU A 30 -26.51 20.98 1.38
C GLU A 30 -25.83 20.84 2.75
N PHE A 31 -25.74 21.93 3.52
CA PHE A 31 -25.14 21.91 4.85
C PHE A 31 -25.94 21.04 5.82
N GLU A 32 -27.27 21.13 5.83
CA GLU A 32 -28.09 20.30 6.70
C GLU A 32 -28.08 18.82 6.30
N VAL A 33 -28.07 18.51 5.00
CA VAL A 33 -27.81 17.13 4.51
C VAL A 33 -26.46 16.63 5.02
N TYR A 34 -25.41 17.46 4.96
CA TYR A 34 -24.10 17.10 5.48
C TYR A 34 -24.11 16.81 6.97
N GLN A 35 -24.81 17.63 7.77
CA GLN A 35 -24.88 17.42 9.22
C GLN A 35 -25.55 16.08 9.54
N TYR A 36 -26.59 15.71 8.79
CA TYR A 36 -27.22 14.40 8.88
C TYR A 36 -26.27 13.26 8.47
N VAL A 37 -25.65 13.31 7.29
CA VAL A 37 -24.74 12.26 6.80
C VAL A 37 -23.53 12.10 7.73
N ARG A 38 -22.96 13.21 8.21
CA ARG A 38 -21.86 13.20 9.17
C ARG A 38 -22.26 12.52 10.48
N LYS A 39 -23.50 12.70 10.94
CA LYS A 39 -24.02 11.99 12.11
C LYS A 39 -24.11 10.48 11.85
N LEU A 40 -24.47 10.04 10.65
CA LEU A 40 -24.45 8.62 10.28
C LEU A 40 -23.03 8.04 10.30
N ILE A 41 -22.06 8.74 9.72
CA ILE A 41 -20.65 8.32 9.70
C ILE A 41 -20.10 8.23 11.13
N ARG A 42 -20.37 9.22 11.99
CA ARG A 42 -19.92 9.25 13.39
C ARG A 42 -20.52 8.16 14.28
N LYS A 43 -21.65 7.59 13.90
CA LYS A 43 -22.25 6.44 14.61
C LYS A 43 -21.53 5.13 14.31
N GLN A 44 -20.72 5.08 13.25
CA GLN A 44 -19.93 3.90 12.91
C GLN A 44 -18.69 3.81 13.80
N ASN A 45 -18.15 2.61 13.96
CA ASN A 45 -16.83 2.41 14.56
C ASN A 45 -15.78 3.16 13.71
N PRO A 46 -14.86 3.94 14.31
CA PRO A 46 -13.78 4.61 13.58
C PRO A 46 -13.03 3.70 12.60
N GLU A 47 -12.76 2.45 12.99
CA GLU A 47 -12.04 1.46 12.17
C GLU A 47 -12.82 1.01 10.93
N THR A 48 -14.15 1.14 10.93
CA THR A 48 -15.03 0.69 9.83
C THR A 48 -15.72 1.84 9.11
N SER A 49 -15.50 3.08 9.55
CA SER A 49 -16.16 4.28 9.00
C SER A 49 -15.91 4.47 7.50
N ASP A 50 -14.69 4.21 7.02
CA ASP A 50 -14.35 4.30 5.60
C ASP A 50 -15.03 3.21 4.76
N ASN A 51 -15.18 2.00 5.32
CA ASN A 51 -15.93 0.92 4.67
C ASN A 51 -17.42 1.28 4.56
N PHE A 52 -18.00 1.87 5.61
CA PHE A 52 -19.38 2.36 5.57
C PHE A 52 -19.58 3.40 4.47
N ILE A 53 -18.66 4.37 4.33
CA ILE A 53 -18.71 5.38 3.28
C ILE A 53 -18.62 4.73 1.90
N ARG A 54 -17.64 3.84 1.69
CA ARG A 54 -17.46 3.13 0.42
C ARG A 54 -18.70 2.34 0.05
N ASN A 55 -19.26 1.56 0.98
CA ASN A 55 -20.44 0.74 0.73
C ASN A 55 -21.68 1.60 0.43
N SER A 56 -21.86 2.70 1.17
CA SER A 56 -22.96 3.65 0.92
C SER A 56 -22.86 4.27 -0.47
N LEU A 57 -21.66 4.64 -0.91
CA LEU A 57 -21.42 5.17 -2.25
C LEU A 57 -21.66 4.12 -3.33
N ILE A 58 -21.19 2.87 -3.15
CA ILE A 58 -21.45 1.76 -4.08
C ILE A 58 -22.96 1.53 -4.26
N GLU A 59 -23.71 1.50 -3.15
CA GLU A 59 -25.15 1.26 -3.14
C GLU A 59 -25.93 2.41 -3.81
N LEU A 60 -25.60 3.65 -3.45
CA LEU A 60 -26.24 4.85 -4.01
C LEU A 60 -25.92 5.04 -5.50
N LEU A 61 -24.70 4.73 -5.92
CA LEU A 61 -24.28 4.85 -7.33
C LEU A 61 -24.63 3.60 -8.16
N ASN A 62 -25.24 2.58 -7.54
CA ASN A 62 -25.57 1.31 -8.17
C ASN A 62 -24.36 0.68 -8.89
N ILE A 63 -23.20 0.69 -8.24
CA ILE A 63 -21.96 0.16 -8.79
C ILE A 63 -22.01 -1.37 -8.72
N ASP A 64 -22.13 -2.01 -9.87
CA ASP A 64 -22.03 -3.45 -10.03
C ASP A 64 -20.61 -3.83 -10.47
N LEU A 65 -19.81 -4.24 -9.48
CA LEU A 65 -18.42 -4.65 -9.68
C LEU A 65 -18.29 -5.95 -10.45
N GLU A 66 -19.30 -6.81 -10.50
CA GLU A 66 -19.21 -8.07 -11.24
C GLU A 66 -19.57 -7.86 -12.71
N LYS A 67 -20.63 -7.10 -12.97
CA LYS A 67 -21.12 -6.85 -14.33
C LYS A 67 -20.20 -5.94 -15.14
N ASN A 68 -19.69 -4.87 -14.53
CA ASN A 68 -18.98 -3.80 -15.25
C ASN A 68 -17.45 -3.85 -15.06
N ARG A 69 -16.92 -4.90 -14.41
CA ARG A 69 -15.48 -5.05 -14.20
C ARG A 69 -14.74 -5.27 -15.51
N THR A 70 -13.64 -4.55 -15.66
CA THR A 70 -12.72 -4.70 -16.78
C THR A 70 -12.09 -6.08 -16.72
N LYS A 71 -12.36 -6.90 -17.75
CA LYS A 71 -11.76 -8.24 -17.87
C LYS A 71 -10.29 -8.10 -18.27
N LEU A 72 -9.42 -8.77 -17.53
CA LEU A 72 -8.01 -8.89 -17.90
C LEU A 72 -7.84 -9.80 -19.10
N ASN A 73 -6.76 -9.57 -19.85
CA ASN A 73 -6.30 -10.51 -20.85
C ASN A 73 -5.71 -11.77 -20.16
N PRO A 74 -5.60 -12.90 -20.87
CA PRO A 74 -4.93 -14.11 -20.38
C PRO A 74 -3.54 -13.88 -19.77
N VAL A 75 -3.06 -14.85 -18.99
CA VAL A 75 -1.70 -14.83 -18.40
C VAL A 75 -0.63 -14.61 -19.48
N PHE A 76 0.34 -13.76 -19.17
CA PHE A 76 1.44 -13.31 -20.03
C PHE A 76 1.05 -12.41 -21.21
N GLU A 77 -0.23 -12.04 -21.35
CA GLU A 77 -0.67 -11.01 -22.29
C GLU A 77 -0.75 -9.64 -21.61
N ASN A 78 -0.47 -8.58 -22.36
CA ASN A 78 -0.42 -7.21 -21.84
C ASN A 78 -1.83 -6.66 -21.59
N ASP A 79 -2.04 -6.00 -20.44
CA ASP A 79 -3.31 -5.37 -20.03
C ASP A 79 -3.30 -3.83 -20.24
N ASP A 80 -2.37 -3.31 -21.03
CA ASP A 80 -2.24 -1.88 -21.28
C ASP A 80 -3.48 -1.32 -22.02
N ASN A 81 -3.90 -0.13 -21.60
CA ASN A 81 -5.00 0.64 -22.20
C ASN A 81 -6.38 -0.02 -22.18
N LEU A 82 -6.62 -1.00 -21.31
CA LEU A 82 -7.97 -1.54 -21.12
C LEU A 82 -8.92 -0.46 -20.58
N PRO A 83 -10.12 -0.29 -21.18
CA PRO A 83 -11.06 0.74 -20.74
C PRO A 83 -11.55 0.43 -19.33
N ILE A 84 -11.53 1.46 -18.47
CA ILE A 84 -12.10 1.38 -17.12
C ILE A 84 -13.49 2.02 -17.14
N TYR A 85 -14.47 1.27 -16.66
CA TYR A 85 -15.84 1.74 -16.52
C TYR A 85 -15.93 2.90 -15.53
N GLU A 86 -16.67 3.95 -15.89
CA GLU A 86 -16.78 5.18 -15.10
C GLU A 86 -18.22 5.71 -14.98
N ASP A 87 -19.18 5.08 -15.66
CA ASP A 87 -20.59 5.46 -15.60
C ASP A 87 -21.29 4.89 -14.38
N TYR A 88 -22.47 5.43 -14.06
CA TYR A 88 -23.28 4.99 -12.92
C TYR A 88 -24.76 5.30 -13.14
N VAL A 89 -25.62 4.68 -12.34
CA VAL A 89 -27.07 4.96 -12.34
C VAL A 89 -27.48 5.34 -10.92
N PRO A 90 -28.00 6.56 -10.68
CA PRO A 90 -28.46 6.96 -9.36
C PRO A 90 -29.53 6.01 -8.79
N ASN A 91 -29.28 5.45 -7.62
CA ASN A 91 -30.22 4.59 -6.92
C ASN A 91 -31.21 5.43 -6.08
N ILE A 92 -32.18 6.03 -6.76
CA ILE A 92 -33.18 6.93 -6.15
C ILE A 92 -34.04 6.21 -5.09
N LYS A 93 -34.25 4.90 -5.24
CA LYS A 93 -34.97 4.10 -4.24
C LYS A 93 -34.22 4.10 -2.90
N ILE A 94 -32.94 3.72 -2.93
CA ILE A 94 -32.09 3.70 -1.73
C ILE A 94 -31.93 5.12 -1.14
N LEU A 95 -31.78 6.13 -1.99
CA LEU A 95 -31.77 7.52 -1.54
C LEU A 95 -33.01 7.86 -0.70
N LYS A 96 -34.21 7.55 -1.20
CA LYS A 96 -35.48 7.81 -0.50
C LYS A 96 -35.60 7.01 0.79
N GLU A 97 -35.36 5.71 0.71
CA GLU A 97 -35.56 4.76 1.81
C GLU A 97 -34.55 4.93 2.94
N ASN A 98 -33.29 5.27 2.65
CA ASN A 98 -32.24 5.29 3.67
C ASN A 98 -31.91 6.71 4.14
N TYR A 99 -32.07 7.72 3.28
CA TYR A 99 -31.62 9.08 3.56
C TYR A 99 -32.79 10.06 3.66
N LEU A 100 -33.57 10.26 2.58
CA LEU A 100 -34.53 11.37 2.52
C LEU A 100 -35.67 11.26 3.54
N LYS A 101 -36.12 10.05 3.88
CA LYS A 101 -37.15 9.86 4.92
C LYS A 101 -36.77 10.49 6.27
N ASN A 102 -35.48 10.62 6.56
CA ASN A 102 -34.97 11.13 7.83
C ASN A 102 -34.70 12.65 7.80
N ILE A 103 -34.80 13.26 6.62
CA ILE A 103 -34.53 14.69 6.36
C ILE A 103 -35.65 15.35 5.56
N PHE A 104 -36.88 14.80 5.62
CA PHE A 104 -38.05 15.32 4.92
C PHE A 104 -38.35 16.80 5.26
N TRP A 105 -37.98 17.22 6.47
CA TRP A 105 -38.18 18.59 6.95
C TRP A 105 -37.28 19.62 6.21
N LEU A 106 -36.25 19.19 5.48
CA LEU A 106 -35.36 20.11 4.75
C LEU A 106 -36.07 20.87 3.65
N ASP A 107 -37.12 20.30 3.07
CA ASP A 107 -37.86 20.96 2.00
C ASP A 107 -38.51 22.27 2.50
N TYR A 108 -38.84 22.36 3.79
CA TYR A 108 -39.37 23.59 4.39
C TYR A 108 -38.35 24.73 4.44
N ILE A 109 -37.04 24.44 4.42
CA ILE A 109 -36.00 25.49 4.33
C ILE A 109 -36.19 26.31 3.05
N VAL A 110 -36.60 25.64 1.97
CA VAL A 110 -36.80 26.23 0.66
C VAL A 110 -38.00 27.19 0.63
N ALA A 111 -38.96 27.04 1.55
CA ALA A 111 -40.08 27.95 1.69
C ALA A 111 -39.75 29.25 2.45
N ILE A 112 -38.63 29.30 3.20
CA ILE A 112 -38.28 30.44 4.07
C ILE A 112 -38.29 31.78 3.31
N PRO A 113 -37.69 31.92 2.11
CA PRO A 113 -37.73 33.18 1.39
C PRO A 113 -39.16 33.64 1.08
N THR A 114 -40.02 32.72 0.64
CA THR A 114 -41.43 33.02 0.33
C THR A 114 -42.20 33.45 1.57
N LEU A 115 -42.01 32.74 2.69
CA LEU A 115 -42.65 33.09 3.96
C LEU A 115 -42.19 34.45 4.50
N LEU A 116 -40.88 34.73 4.41
CA LEU A 116 -40.33 36.02 4.84
C LEU A 116 -40.81 37.16 3.93
N ARG A 117 -40.85 36.98 2.60
CA ARG A 117 -41.40 38.00 1.69
C ARG A 117 -42.85 38.36 2.03
N ALA A 118 -43.68 37.38 2.33
CA ALA A 118 -45.07 37.62 2.71
C ALA A 118 -45.21 38.27 4.10
N ALA A 119 -44.40 37.84 5.08
CA ALA A 119 -44.45 38.36 6.44
C ALA A 119 -43.89 39.78 6.57
N LEU A 120 -42.98 40.17 5.67
CA LEU A 120 -42.31 41.48 5.67
C LEU A 120 -42.94 42.47 4.69
N ASP A 121 -44.06 42.12 4.05
CA ASP A 121 -44.80 43.02 3.17
C ASP A 121 -45.30 44.23 3.99
N GLU A 122 -44.88 45.43 3.59
CA GLU A 122 -45.16 46.67 4.34
C GLU A 122 -46.63 47.11 4.23
N GLU A 123 -47.35 46.66 3.20
CA GLU A 123 -48.72 47.10 2.92
C GLU A 123 -49.76 46.18 3.57
N ASN A 124 -49.62 44.85 3.43
CA ASN A 124 -50.61 43.89 3.97
C ASN A 124 -50.05 42.47 4.22
N PRO A 125 -49.28 42.27 5.31
CA PRO A 125 -48.61 40.99 5.57
C PRO A 125 -49.58 39.85 5.87
N PHE A 126 -50.72 40.13 6.53
CA PHE A 126 -51.71 39.11 6.85
C PHE A 126 -52.41 38.55 5.62
N GLU A 127 -52.84 39.40 4.68
CA GLU A 127 -53.46 38.94 3.44
C GLU A 127 -52.45 38.25 2.53
N LYS A 128 -51.19 38.72 2.47
CA LYS A 128 -50.13 38.04 1.72
C LYS A 128 -49.85 36.64 2.26
N MET A 129 -49.80 36.47 3.57
CA MET A 129 -49.64 35.16 4.21
C MET A 129 -50.81 34.22 3.93
N LYS A 130 -52.06 34.71 3.94
CA LYS A 130 -53.26 33.92 3.57
C LYS A 130 -53.26 33.48 2.11
N ASN A 131 -52.68 34.29 1.23
CA ASN A 131 -52.60 34.04 -0.20
C ASN A 131 -51.39 33.19 -0.60
N ILE A 132 -50.57 32.73 0.34
CA ILE A 132 -49.49 31.78 0.04
C ILE A 132 -50.13 30.49 -0.49
N PRO A 133 -49.69 30.01 -1.66
CA PRO A 133 -50.29 28.83 -2.27
C PRO A 133 -50.23 27.60 -1.34
N ASN A 134 -51.34 26.87 -1.25
CA ASN A 134 -51.41 25.60 -0.52
C ASN A 134 -50.52 24.50 -1.14
N ASN A 135 -50.03 24.70 -2.38
CA ASN A 135 -49.08 23.83 -3.07
C ASN A 135 -47.61 24.24 -2.85
N LEU A 136 -47.33 24.96 -1.75
CA LEU A 136 -45.99 25.15 -1.22
C LEU A 136 -45.33 23.76 -1.10
N LEU A 137 -44.06 23.66 -1.49
CA LEU A 137 -43.29 22.40 -1.48
C LEU A 137 -43.62 21.38 -2.58
N THR A 138 -44.35 21.76 -3.63
CA THR A 138 -44.32 20.98 -4.88
C THR A 138 -42.89 20.91 -5.44
N ASN A 139 -42.59 19.87 -6.22
CA ASN A 139 -41.26 19.72 -6.83
C ASN A 139 -40.86 20.96 -7.65
N ASP A 140 -41.80 21.54 -8.40
CA ASP A 140 -41.55 22.74 -9.21
C ASP A 140 -41.26 23.97 -8.34
N PHE A 141 -41.99 24.14 -7.24
CA PHE A 141 -41.71 25.20 -6.27
C PHE A 141 -40.31 25.04 -5.68
N ILE A 142 -39.95 23.83 -5.24
CA ILE A 142 -38.64 23.56 -4.62
C ILE A 142 -37.53 23.81 -5.65
N LYS A 143 -37.66 23.32 -6.89
CA LYS A 143 -36.69 23.55 -7.96
C LYS A 143 -36.49 25.04 -8.23
N LYS A 144 -37.58 25.80 -8.30
CA LYS A 144 -37.56 27.25 -8.55
C LYS A 144 -36.84 28.01 -7.44
N GLU A 145 -37.16 27.74 -6.18
CA GLU A 145 -36.54 28.43 -5.03
C GLU A 145 -35.09 27.96 -4.77
N LEU A 146 -34.73 26.75 -5.18
CA LEU A 146 -33.33 26.31 -5.24
C LEU A 146 -32.61 26.84 -6.48
N GLY A 147 -33.32 27.39 -7.48
CA GLY A 147 -32.74 27.82 -8.74
C GLY A 147 -32.09 26.69 -9.54
N ILE A 148 -32.65 25.48 -9.52
CA ILE A 148 -32.13 24.33 -10.29
C ILE A 148 -33.06 23.98 -11.45
N GLU A 149 -32.49 23.56 -12.57
CA GLU A 149 -33.26 23.22 -13.78
C GLU A 149 -33.48 21.70 -13.96
N TYR A 150 -32.70 20.88 -13.27
CA TYR A 150 -32.71 19.43 -13.39
C TYR A 150 -33.62 18.75 -12.34
N ASP A 151 -33.68 17.42 -12.36
CA ASP A 151 -34.56 16.64 -11.47
C ASP A 151 -34.24 16.86 -9.97
N LEU A 152 -35.29 16.99 -9.15
CA LEU A 152 -35.14 17.28 -7.73
C LEU A 152 -34.57 16.09 -6.94
N ASP A 153 -34.95 14.87 -7.30
CA ASP A 153 -34.40 13.67 -6.66
C ASP A 153 -32.91 13.54 -7.00
N LEU A 154 -32.49 13.91 -8.22
CA LEU A 154 -31.08 14.01 -8.59
C LEU A 154 -30.32 15.08 -7.81
N PHE A 155 -30.91 16.25 -7.52
CA PHE A 155 -30.28 17.26 -6.67
C PHE A 155 -30.04 16.70 -5.27
N ARG A 156 -31.07 16.11 -4.66
CA ARG A 156 -30.98 15.48 -3.33
C ARG A 156 -29.98 14.32 -3.30
N PHE A 157 -29.94 13.53 -4.36
CA PHE A 157 -28.94 12.49 -4.57
C PHE A 157 -27.53 13.07 -4.50
N ASN A 158 -27.27 14.11 -5.28
CA ASN A 158 -25.98 14.77 -5.34
C ASN A 158 -25.57 15.40 -4.00
N CYS A 159 -26.51 15.96 -3.24
CA CYS A 159 -26.26 16.43 -1.87
C CYS A 159 -25.68 15.31 -1.01
N VAL A 160 -26.31 14.13 -1.01
CA VAL A 160 -25.85 12.97 -0.21
C VAL A 160 -24.50 12.45 -0.70
N ILE A 161 -24.32 12.27 -2.02
CA ILE A 161 -23.05 11.83 -2.60
C ILE A 161 -21.91 12.79 -2.25
N GLN A 162 -22.13 14.10 -2.38
CA GLN A 162 -21.13 15.11 -2.07
C GLN A 162 -20.70 15.02 -0.60
N CYS A 163 -21.62 14.77 0.32
CA CYS A 163 -21.31 14.61 1.73
C CYS A 163 -20.41 13.40 2.01
N PHE A 164 -20.63 12.29 1.31
CA PHE A 164 -19.78 11.09 1.43
C PHE A 164 -18.40 11.29 0.79
N LEU A 165 -18.33 11.93 -0.38
CA LEU A 165 -17.06 12.21 -1.07
C LEU A 165 -16.19 13.22 -0.30
N PHE A 166 -16.81 14.17 0.41
CA PHE A 166 -16.13 15.24 1.13
C PHE A 166 -16.50 15.24 2.62
N LYS A 167 -16.21 14.14 3.32
CA LYS A 167 -16.61 13.94 4.73
C LYS A 167 -16.01 14.98 5.70
N ASP A 168 -14.78 15.42 5.44
CA ASP A 168 -14.01 16.29 6.33
C ASP A 168 -14.06 17.76 5.92
N LYS A 169 -13.92 18.66 6.91
CA LYS A 169 -13.90 20.12 6.66
C LYS A 169 -12.78 20.52 5.69
N SER A 170 -11.61 19.91 5.80
CA SER A 170 -10.46 20.18 4.91
C SER A 170 -10.73 19.81 3.45
N GLY A 171 -11.59 18.81 3.19
CA GLY A 171 -12.01 18.46 1.84
C GLY A 171 -13.07 19.40 1.25
N ARG A 172 -13.75 20.19 2.10
CA ARG A 172 -14.86 21.06 1.71
C ARG A 172 -14.50 22.54 1.66
N CYS A 173 -13.59 22.98 2.51
CA CYS A 173 -13.31 24.39 2.74
C CYS A 173 -11.80 24.65 2.86
N ASP A 174 -11.30 25.55 2.03
CA ASP A 174 -10.03 26.21 2.24
C ASP A 174 -10.24 27.33 3.28
N SER A 175 -9.83 27.04 4.52
CA SER A 175 -10.03 27.98 5.63
C SER A 175 -9.12 29.20 5.53
N THR A 176 -7.99 29.08 4.84
CA THR A 176 -7.02 30.15 4.64
C THR A 176 -7.55 31.17 3.63
N ASN A 177 -8.03 30.69 2.49
CA ASN A 177 -8.56 31.53 1.42
C ASN A 177 -10.07 31.80 1.55
N LYS A 178 -10.72 31.31 2.63
CA LYS A 178 -12.17 31.42 2.89
C LYS A 178 -13.02 30.97 1.69
N LYS A 179 -12.60 29.88 1.03
CA LYS A 179 -13.19 29.38 -0.23
C LYS A 179 -13.74 27.97 -0.07
N MET A 180 -14.89 27.69 -0.69
CA MET A 180 -15.40 26.32 -0.83
C MET A 180 -14.63 25.56 -1.91
N LEU A 181 -14.24 24.33 -1.59
CA LEU A 181 -13.58 23.38 -2.51
C LEU A 181 -14.58 22.50 -3.25
N ILE A 182 -15.76 22.29 -2.65
CA ILE A 182 -16.88 21.60 -3.28
C ILE A 182 -17.58 22.50 -4.29
N SER A 183 -18.07 21.90 -5.37
CA SER A 183 -18.84 22.61 -6.40
C SER A 183 -20.28 22.85 -5.92
N ASP A 184 -20.82 24.03 -6.20
CA ASP A 184 -22.25 24.32 -6.05
C ASP A 184 -23.05 23.38 -6.97
N LEU A 185 -24.02 22.66 -6.40
CA LEU A 185 -24.80 21.66 -7.12
C LEU A 185 -25.75 22.27 -8.16
N PHE A 186 -25.84 23.60 -8.26
CA PHE A 186 -26.36 24.26 -9.45
C PHE A 186 -25.72 23.72 -10.74
N TYR A 187 -24.40 23.49 -10.73
CA TYR A 187 -23.65 22.98 -11.89
C TYR A 187 -23.59 21.45 -11.90
N ASN A 188 -24.75 20.79 -12.10
CA ASN A 188 -24.86 19.32 -12.08
C ASN A 188 -23.78 18.60 -12.91
N ASN A 189 -23.48 19.08 -14.12
CA ASN A 189 -22.48 18.48 -15.01
C ASN A 189 -21.06 18.48 -14.42
N HIS A 190 -20.71 19.47 -13.59
CA HIS A 190 -19.42 19.51 -12.91
C HIS A 190 -19.37 18.44 -11.81
N PHE A 191 -20.46 18.29 -11.07
CA PHE A 191 -20.54 17.29 -10.01
C PHE A 191 -20.63 15.86 -10.56
N ASP A 192 -21.35 15.63 -11.66
CA ASP A 192 -21.37 14.35 -12.39
C ASP A 192 -19.95 13.89 -12.75
N LYS A 193 -19.09 14.79 -13.29
CA LYS A 193 -17.68 14.48 -13.57
C LYS A 193 -16.90 14.05 -12.32
N ILE A 194 -17.17 14.68 -11.17
CA ILE A 194 -16.54 14.30 -9.90
C ILE A 194 -17.00 12.89 -9.48
N THR A 195 -18.28 12.60 -9.63
CA THR A 195 -18.87 11.29 -9.32
C THR A 195 -18.33 10.20 -10.24
N LYS A 196 -18.30 10.43 -11.56
CA LYS A 196 -17.69 9.50 -12.53
C LYS A 196 -16.22 9.24 -12.25
N LYS A 197 -15.47 10.27 -11.83
CA LYS A 197 -14.07 10.09 -11.40
C LYS A 197 -13.96 9.18 -10.17
N TYR A 198 -14.89 9.27 -9.23
CA TYR A 198 -14.95 8.34 -8.10
C TYR A 198 -15.27 6.92 -8.57
N VAL A 199 -16.27 6.73 -9.43
CA VAL A 199 -16.63 5.40 -9.96
C VAL A 199 -15.47 4.77 -10.71
N LYS A 200 -14.81 5.53 -11.60
CA LYS A 200 -13.59 5.11 -12.29
C LYS A 200 -12.53 4.63 -11.32
N LYS A 201 -12.29 5.38 -10.23
CA LYS A 201 -11.31 5.00 -9.20
C LYS A 201 -11.67 3.67 -8.54
N VAL A 202 -12.96 3.44 -8.24
CA VAL A 202 -13.43 2.18 -7.65
C VAL A 202 -13.11 1.00 -8.58
N PHE A 203 -13.41 1.11 -9.89
CA PHE A 203 -13.07 0.06 -10.86
C PHE A 203 -11.57 -0.08 -11.11
N GLN A 204 -10.79 1.01 -11.06
CA GLN A 204 -9.32 0.96 -11.14
C GLN A 204 -8.70 0.17 -9.98
N GLU A 205 -9.23 0.34 -8.77
CA GLU A 205 -8.75 -0.40 -7.60
C GLU A 205 -9.02 -1.90 -7.73
N GLU A 206 -10.21 -2.30 -8.20
CA GLU A 206 -10.52 -3.71 -8.46
C GLU A 206 -9.67 -4.28 -9.61
N PHE A 207 -9.52 -3.55 -10.71
CA PHE A 207 -8.63 -3.92 -11.80
C PHE A 207 -7.18 -4.14 -11.32
N GLN A 208 -6.66 -3.27 -10.45
CA GLN A 208 -5.30 -3.45 -9.91
C GLN A 208 -5.20 -4.66 -8.99
N LYS A 209 -6.24 -4.97 -8.19
CA LYS A 209 -6.27 -6.20 -7.39
C LYS A 209 -6.20 -7.44 -8.27
N ASP A 210 -6.92 -7.44 -9.38
CA ASP A 210 -6.91 -8.56 -10.33
C ASP A 210 -5.59 -8.67 -11.06
N LYS A 211 -5.03 -7.54 -11.51
CA LYS A 211 -3.71 -7.50 -12.15
C LYS A 211 -2.65 -8.08 -11.21
N ASN A 212 -2.70 -7.72 -9.92
CA ASN A 212 -1.81 -8.28 -8.91
C ASN A 212 -2.00 -9.80 -8.72
N LYS A 213 -3.25 -10.32 -8.83
CA LYS A 213 -3.51 -11.77 -8.78
C LYS A 213 -2.91 -12.47 -10.02
N LYS A 214 -3.19 -11.94 -11.21
CA LYS A 214 -2.62 -12.43 -12.48
C LYS A 214 -1.09 -12.43 -12.45
N THR A 215 -0.45 -11.34 -12.00
CA THR A 215 1.02 -11.28 -11.87
C THR A 215 1.56 -12.32 -10.89
N LYS A 216 0.87 -12.58 -9.77
CA LYS A 216 1.27 -13.65 -8.83
C LYS A 216 1.17 -15.03 -9.48
N GLU A 217 0.14 -15.27 -10.28
CA GLU A 217 -0.04 -16.51 -11.02
C GLU A 217 1.05 -16.70 -12.08
N GLU A 218 1.34 -15.68 -12.88
CA GLU A 218 2.43 -15.67 -13.87
C GLU A 218 3.79 -15.95 -13.22
N ILE A 219 4.07 -15.30 -12.08
CA ILE A 219 5.28 -15.54 -11.29
C ILE A 219 5.33 -17.00 -10.83
N ASN A 220 4.22 -17.56 -10.35
CA ASN A 220 4.18 -18.94 -9.88
C ASN A 220 4.41 -19.95 -11.02
N ILE A 221 3.84 -19.70 -12.21
CA ILE A 221 4.07 -20.51 -13.42
C ILE A 221 5.55 -20.49 -13.79
N LEU A 222 6.16 -19.29 -13.90
CA LEU A 222 7.58 -19.17 -14.25
C LEU A 222 8.51 -19.72 -13.18
N LYS A 223 8.15 -19.57 -11.90
CA LYS A 223 8.87 -20.15 -10.76
C LYS A 223 8.92 -21.67 -10.88
N ASN A 224 7.79 -22.31 -11.16
CA ASN A 224 7.76 -23.77 -11.33
C ASN A 224 8.59 -24.19 -12.55
N ALA A 225 8.49 -23.46 -13.67
CA ALA A 225 9.24 -23.76 -14.89
C ALA A 225 10.77 -23.62 -14.71
N ILE A 226 11.25 -22.58 -14.00
CA ILE A 226 12.70 -22.40 -13.76
C ILE A 226 13.23 -23.46 -12.81
N VAL A 227 12.46 -23.84 -11.79
CA VAL A 227 12.82 -24.92 -10.86
C VAL A 227 12.91 -26.24 -11.61
N GLU A 228 11.91 -26.58 -12.41
CA GLU A 228 11.90 -27.81 -13.22
C GLU A 228 13.06 -27.85 -14.22
N LYS A 229 13.30 -26.77 -14.96
CA LYS A 229 14.44 -26.66 -15.89
C LYS A 229 15.78 -26.80 -15.17
N ALA A 230 15.94 -26.19 -14.00
CA ALA A 230 17.15 -26.28 -13.20
C ALA A 230 17.38 -27.71 -12.68
N ILE A 231 16.33 -28.36 -12.16
CA ILE A 231 16.40 -29.76 -11.69
C ILE A 231 16.79 -30.70 -12.83
N ASN A 232 16.17 -30.57 -13.99
CA ASN A 232 16.34 -31.47 -15.13
C ASN A 232 17.51 -31.13 -16.05
N SER A 233 18.35 -30.14 -15.71
CA SER A 233 19.53 -29.79 -16.52
C SER A 233 20.60 -30.89 -16.47
N ASP A 234 21.08 -31.32 -17.64
CA ASP A 234 22.08 -32.39 -17.76
C ASP A 234 23.54 -31.90 -17.64
N SER A 235 23.75 -30.58 -17.54
CA SER A 235 25.06 -29.97 -17.37
C SER A 235 25.06 -28.86 -16.32
N ILE A 236 26.20 -28.64 -15.67
CA ILE A 236 26.38 -27.51 -14.73
C ILE A 236 26.30 -26.17 -15.47
N THR A 237 26.76 -26.10 -16.71
CA THR A 237 26.67 -24.89 -17.52
C THR A 237 25.20 -24.49 -17.74
N ASP A 238 24.34 -25.45 -18.12
CA ASP A 238 22.91 -25.19 -18.34
C ASP A 238 22.19 -24.87 -17.02
N PHE A 239 22.59 -25.52 -15.92
CA PHE A 239 22.09 -25.20 -14.58
C PHE A 239 22.39 -23.74 -14.22
N ILE A 240 23.65 -23.32 -14.34
CA ILE A 240 24.08 -21.95 -14.01
C ILE A 240 23.46 -20.91 -14.94
N ASP A 241 23.38 -21.19 -16.24
CA ASP A 241 22.68 -20.35 -17.22
C ASP A 241 21.21 -20.17 -16.80
N CYS A 242 20.53 -21.26 -16.45
CA CYS A 242 19.15 -21.23 -15.95
C CYS A 242 19.00 -20.35 -14.71
N LEU A 243 19.91 -20.42 -13.73
CA LEU A 243 19.84 -19.60 -12.51
C LEU A 243 20.09 -18.11 -12.81
N ASN A 244 21.13 -17.79 -13.57
CA ASN A 244 21.62 -16.43 -13.78
C ASN A 244 20.82 -15.65 -14.83
N ASN A 245 20.48 -16.30 -15.95
CA ASN A 245 19.74 -15.71 -17.07
C ASN A 245 18.22 -15.97 -16.96
N GLY A 246 17.82 -16.97 -16.19
CA GLY A 246 16.41 -17.15 -15.82
C GLY A 246 15.50 -17.66 -16.94
N ILE A 247 14.20 -17.45 -16.74
CA ILE A 247 13.17 -17.68 -17.75
C ILE A 247 12.32 -16.42 -17.88
N LYS A 248 12.00 -16.07 -19.12
CA LYS A 248 11.17 -14.92 -19.48
C LYS A 248 9.98 -15.35 -20.33
N LYS A 249 8.79 -14.84 -20.00
CA LYS A 249 7.59 -14.99 -20.82
C LYS A 249 6.76 -13.71 -20.77
N GLY A 250 6.46 -13.14 -21.93
CA GLY A 250 5.83 -11.82 -22.01
C GLY A 250 6.69 -10.75 -21.32
N SER A 251 6.08 -9.98 -20.42
CA SER A 251 6.75 -8.95 -19.63
C SER A 251 7.35 -9.44 -18.31
N VAL A 252 7.21 -10.72 -17.96
CA VAL A 252 7.65 -11.28 -16.67
C VAL A 252 8.92 -12.10 -16.86
N GLU A 253 9.89 -11.88 -15.97
CA GLU A 253 11.19 -12.55 -15.95
C GLU A 253 11.50 -13.00 -14.51
N ILE A 254 11.96 -14.24 -14.35
CA ILE A 254 12.39 -14.80 -13.06
C ILE A 254 13.80 -15.33 -13.20
N THR A 255 14.65 -14.99 -12.23
CA THR A 255 16.01 -15.51 -12.06
C THR A 255 16.21 -15.96 -10.62
N ILE A 256 17.06 -16.97 -10.39
CA ILE A 256 17.46 -17.39 -9.05
C ILE A 256 18.92 -16.97 -8.85
N LYS A 257 19.17 -15.76 -8.33
CA LYS A 257 20.53 -15.20 -8.21
C LYS A 257 21.19 -15.45 -6.85
N ASN A 258 20.37 -15.72 -5.84
CA ASN A 258 20.78 -15.91 -4.44
C ASN A 258 19.67 -16.66 -3.66
N PRO A 259 19.90 -17.02 -2.38
CA PRO A 259 18.92 -17.73 -1.56
C PRO A 259 17.59 -16.99 -1.31
N ASP A 260 17.55 -15.68 -1.52
CA ASP A 260 16.34 -14.85 -1.36
C ASP A 260 15.49 -14.79 -2.63
N SER A 261 15.96 -15.37 -3.73
CA SER A 261 15.27 -15.34 -5.02
C SER A 261 14.04 -16.24 -5.05
N ILE A 262 13.02 -15.83 -5.79
CA ILE A 262 11.79 -16.62 -6.00
C ILE A 262 12.16 -17.95 -6.66
N GLY A 263 11.71 -19.07 -6.08
CA GLY A 263 11.99 -20.42 -6.57
C GLY A 263 13.20 -21.11 -5.94
N TYR A 264 14.08 -20.39 -5.23
CA TYR A 264 15.24 -21.01 -4.57
C TYR A 264 14.85 -22.10 -3.57
N ASN A 265 13.90 -21.79 -2.68
CA ASN A 265 13.47 -22.75 -1.66
C ASN A 265 12.85 -24.00 -2.27
N ASP A 266 12.07 -23.86 -3.35
CA ASP A 266 11.48 -24.98 -4.06
C ASP A 266 12.58 -25.82 -4.71
N LEU A 267 13.51 -25.18 -5.42
CA LEU A 267 14.67 -25.82 -6.05
C LEU A 267 15.51 -26.62 -5.05
N ILE A 268 15.97 -25.98 -3.96
CA ILE A 268 16.87 -26.64 -3.02
C ILE A 268 16.15 -27.76 -2.25
N ASN A 269 14.86 -27.60 -1.94
CA ASN A 269 14.09 -28.65 -1.29
C ASN A 269 13.87 -29.86 -2.21
N SER A 270 13.57 -29.65 -3.49
CA SER A 270 13.48 -30.75 -4.47
C SER A 270 14.79 -31.49 -4.62
N LEU A 271 15.93 -30.80 -4.57
CA LEU A 271 17.25 -31.45 -4.55
C LEU A 271 17.53 -32.21 -3.25
N PHE A 272 16.84 -31.94 -2.15
CA PHE A 272 16.95 -32.70 -0.91
C PHE A 272 16.04 -33.93 -0.84
N GLU A 273 15.14 -34.14 -1.80
CA GLU A 273 14.23 -35.30 -1.77
C GLU A 273 15.00 -36.61 -2.05
N GLU A 274 14.93 -37.56 -1.11
CA GLU A 274 15.67 -38.83 -1.16
C GLU A 274 15.17 -39.77 -2.25
N ASN A 275 13.87 -39.69 -2.60
CA ASN A 275 13.24 -40.56 -3.60
C ASN A 275 13.60 -40.20 -5.05
N ASN A 276 14.35 -39.13 -5.27
CA ASN A 276 14.62 -38.55 -6.58
C ASN A 276 16.09 -38.77 -6.98
N ASN A 277 16.51 -40.05 -7.05
CA ASN A 277 17.86 -40.44 -7.49
C ASN A 277 18.08 -40.27 -9.01
N THR A 278 17.04 -39.88 -9.74
CA THR A 278 17.08 -39.64 -11.19
C THR A 278 17.49 -38.21 -11.56
N ILE A 279 17.65 -37.31 -10.59
CA ILE A 279 18.04 -35.92 -10.85
C ILE A 279 19.51 -35.89 -11.33
N PRO A 280 19.79 -35.42 -12.56
CA PRO A 280 21.16 -35.32 -13.06
C PRO A 280 21.99 -34.36 -12.20
N LEU A 281 23.24 -34.70 -11.92
CA LEU A 281 24.22 -33.83 -11.25
C LEU A 281 23.72 -33.26 -9.91
N LYS A 282 22.93 -34.05 -9.17
CA LYS A 282 22.26 -33.63 -7.93
C LYS A 282 23.26 -33.09 -6.89
N GLN A 283 24.38 -33.78 -6.70
CA GLN A 283 25.36 -33.42 -5.68
C GLN A 283 26.07 -32.12 -6.05
N GLU A 284 26.44 -31.96 -7.33
CA GLU A 284 27.13 -30.80 -7.88
C GLU A 284 26.24 -29.55 -7.86
N LYS A 285 24.96 -29.71 -8.20
CA LYS A 285 23.95 -28.63 -8.07
C LYS A 285 23.79 -28.18 -6.62
N LEU A 286 23.68 -29.12 -5.68
CA LEU A 286 23.64 -28.82 -4.25
C LEU A 286 24.91 -28.14 -3.77
N PHE A 287 26.08 -28.60 -4.22
CA PHE A 287 27.37 -27.99 -3.91
C PHE A 287 27.36 -26.52 -4.31
N ILE A 288 27.00 -26.22 -5.55
CA ILE A 288 26.89 -24.84 -6.07
C ILE A 288 25.90 -23.99 -5.27
N LEU A 289 24.70 -24.51 -4.95
CA LEU A 289 23.71 -23.74 -4.20
C LEU A 289 24.14 -23.47 -2.75
N VAL A 290 25.01 -24.31 -2.20
CA VAL A 290 25.51 -24.18 -0.83
C VAL A 290 26.81 -23.37 -0.76
N THR A 291 27.66 -23.38 -1.79
CA THR A 291 28.97 -22.68 -1.78
C THR A 291 29.02 -21.45 -2.68
N GLY A 292 28.11 -21.34 -3.64
CA GLY A 292 28.18 -20.37 -4.74
C GLY A 292 29.28 -20.66 -5.77
N ARG A 293 29.96 -21.82 -5.67
CA ARG A 293 31.20 -22.15 -6.37
C ARG A 293 31.16 -23.55 -6.96
N ASN A 294 32.02 -23.82 -7.95
CA ASN A 294 32.32 -25.19 -8.37
C ASN A 294 33.40 -25.82 -7.47
N GLU A 295 33.75 -27.08 -7.76
CA GLU A 295 34.80 -27.83 -7.06
C GLU A 295 36.21 -27.24 -7.19
N ASN A 296 36.43 -26.38 -8.18
CA ASN A 296 37.70 -25.68 -8.43
C ASN A 296 37.75 -24.29 -7.77
N SER A 297 36.76 -23.95 -6.94
CA SER A 297 36.59 -22.65 -6.27
C SER A 297 36.21 -21.49 -7.20
N ASP A 298 35.89 -21.74 -8.46
CA ASP A 298 35.39 -20.71 -9.38
C ASP A 298 34.01 -20.24 -8.94
N ILE A 299 33.77 -18.93 -9.02
CA ILE A 299 32.50 -18.31 -8.65
C ILE A 299 31.48 -18.53 -9.77
N LEU A 300 30.42 -19.28 -9.47
CA LEU A 300 29.35 -19.57 -10.44
C LEU A 300 28.00 -18.94 -10.07
N TRP A 301 27.73 -18.76 -8.79
CA TRP A 301 26.43 -18.33 -8.30
C TRP A 301 26.52 -17.55 -6.99
N ASN A 302 25.54 -16.70 -6.67
CA ASN A 302 25.46 -15.93 -5.42
C ASN A 302 26.77 -15.18 -5.07
N GLN A 303 27.52 -14.74 -6.09
CA GLN A 303 28.83 -14.09 -5.95
C GLN A 303 29.86 -14.94 -5.18
N GLY A 304 29.71 -16.26 -5.18
CA GLY A 304 30.60 -17.18 -4.45
C GLY A 304 30.36 -17.21 -2.95
N ASN A 305 29.21 -16.69 -2.50
CA ASN A 305 28.81 -16.74 -1.10
C ASN A 305 28.25 -18.11 -0.75
N HIS A 306 28.70 -18.63 0.38
CA HIS A 306 28.11 -19.80 1.00
C HIS A 306 26.69 -19.49 1.51
N LEU A 307 25.85 -20.51 1.47
CA LEU A 307 24.57 -20.54 2.16
C LEU A 307 24.81 -20.45 3.66
N ARG A 308 23.95 -19.70 4.36
CA ARG A 308 24.04 -19.50 5.81
C ARG A 308 23.12 -20.39 6.63
N ASP A 309 22.15 -21.03 5.97
CA ASP A 309 21.18 -21.90 6.61
C ASP A 309 21.83 -23.24 6.98
N ILE A 310 22.25 -23.37 8.25
CA ILE A 310 22.95 -24.55 8.77
C ILE A 310 22.16 -25.83 8.56
N ASN A 311 20.83 -25.79 8.70
CA ASN A 311 19.99 -26.97 8.51
C ASN A 311 20.04 -27.46 7.06
N LYS A 312 19.98 -26.54 6.09
CA LYS A 312 20.13 -26.87 4.66
C LYS A 312 21.53 -27.36 4.34
N ILE A 313 22.57 -26.75 4.92
CA ILE A 313 23.96 -27.20 4.77
C ILE A 313 24.12 -28.63 5.29
N GLN A 314 23.63 -28.94 6.49
CA GLN A 314 23.72 -30.27 7.08
C GLN A 314 22.97 -31.32 6.24
N ARG A 315 21.82 -30.95 5.66
CA ARG A 315 21.10 -31.82 4.71
C ARG A 315 21.91 -32.08 3.44
N ALA A 316 22.54 -31.05 2.88
CA ALA A 316 23.40 -31.20 1.71
C ALA A 316 24.60 -32.13 1.98
N LYS A 317 25.27 -31.96 3.13
CA LYS A 317 26.41 -32.81 3.54
C LYS A 317 26.06 -34.30 3.61
N LYS A 318 24.81 -34.65 3.94
CA LYS A 318 24.36 -36.05 3.98
C LYS A 318 24.21 -36.68 2.59
N ILE A 319 24.10 -35.85 1.55
CA ILE A 319 23.91 -36.26 0.15
C ILE A 319 25.25 -36.33 -0.59
N PHE A 320 26.23 -35.53 -0.17
CA PHE A 320 27.57 -35.54 -0.76
C PHE A 320 28.25 -36.89 -0.54
N ASP A 321 28.93 -37.37 -1.57
CA ASP A 321 29.91 -38.44 -1.41
C ASP A 321 31.14 -37.95 -0.60
N LYS A 322 32.03 -38.88 -0.30
CA LYS A 322 33.21 -38.60 0.53
C LYS A 322 34.12 -37.53 -0.09
N ASP A 323 34.31 -37.58 -1.41
CA ASP A 323 35.24 -36.70 -2.12
C ASP A 323 34.70 -35.27 -2.18
N LEU A 324 33.40 -35.13 -2.45
CA LEU A 324 32.74 -33.83 -2.50
C LEU A 324 32.59 -33.22 -1.10
N LEU A 325 32.39 -34.03 -0.06
CA LEU A 325 32.39 -33.57 1.32
C LEU A 325 33.77 -33.03 1.74
N GLU A 326 34.86 -33.70 1.36
CA GLU A 326 36.22 -33.22 1.63
C GLU A 326 36.50 -31.89 0.91
N LYS A 327 36.08 -31.77 -0.36
CA LYS A 327 36.15 -30.51 -1.11
C LYS A 327 35.33 -29.40 -0.44
N TYR A 328 34.14 -29.71 0.05
CA TYR A 328 33.29 -28.75 0.75
C TYR A 328 33.96 -28.22 2.02
N GLU A 329 34.47 -29.10 2.89
CA GLU A 329 35.11 -28.70 4.14
C GLU A 329 36.36 -27.85 3.87
N LYS A 330 37.19 -28.27 2.91
CA LYS A 330 38.35 -27.49 2.46
C LYS A 330 37.94 -26.10 1.96
N MET A 331 36.91 -26.02 1.11
CA MET A 331 36.43 -24.75 0.56
C MET A 331 35.86 -23.83 1.63
N ARG A 332 35.12 -24.37 2.59
CA ARG A 332 34.58 -23.61 3.72
C ARG A 332 35.72 -22.97 4.54
N ASP A 333 36.79 -23.72 4.75
CA ASP A 333 37.93 -23.29 5.53
C ASP A 333 38.79 -22.25 4.76
N GLU A 334 38.92 -22.39 3.44
CA GLU A 334 39.72 -21.48 2.58
C GLU A 334 38.99 -20.18 2.19
N CYS A 335 37.71 -20.27 1.84
CA CYS A 335 36.98 -19.15 1.23
C CYS A 335 36.19 -18.32 2.25
N GLY A 336 35.95 -18.85 3.46
CA GLY A 336 35.08 -18.25 4.47
C GLY A 336 33.62 -18.18 4.01
N ILE A 337 32.67 -18.23 4.95
CA ILE A 337 31.24 -18.16 4.65
C ILE A 337 30.78 -16.68 4.43
N TYR A 338 31.68 -15.69 4.50
CA TYR A 338 31.34 -14.26 4.68
C TYR A 338 31.91 -13.34 3.59
N LEU A 339 31.05 -12.46 3.06
CA LEU A 339 31.47 -11.22 2.40
C LEU A 339 31.18 -10.01 3.31
N TYR A 340 32.13 -9.69 4.17
CA TYR A 340 32.40 -8.31 4.54
C TYR A 340 33.39 -7.69 3.54
N ARG A 341 33.58 -6.37 3.60
CA ARG A 341 34.67 -5.72 2.88
C ARG A 341 35.98 -6.03 3.64
N GLY A 342 37.04 -6.40 2.92
CA GLY A 342 38.32 -6.78 3.54
C GLY A 342 39.11 -5.61 4.15
N GLY A 343 39.81 -5.87 5.25
CA GLY A 343 40.66 -4.92 5.97
C GLY A 343 39.96 -4.12 7.07
N ASP A 344 40.71 -3.73 8.10
CA ASP A 344 40.23 -2.92 9.25
C ASP A 344 39.58 -1.61 8.82
N GLU A 345 40.04 -1.02 7.72
CA GLU A 345 39.50 0.22 7.15
C GLU A 345 38.12 0.05 6.49
N LYS A 346 37.67 -1.19 6.26
CA LYS A 346 36.40 -1.50 5.59
C LYS A 346 35.42 -2.28 6.48
N CYS A 347 35.67 -2.33 7.78
CA CYS A 347 34.72 -2.81 8.77
C CYS A 347 33.33 -2.19 8.57
N ASN A 348 32.28 -2.98 8.72
CA ASN A 348 30.91 -2.46 8.68
C ASN A 348 30.64 -1.56 9.90
N ARG A 349 29.45 -0.96 9.98
CA ARG A 349 29.04 -0.08 11.11
C ARG A 349 29.10 -0.74 12.51
N HIS A 350 29.27 -2.05 12.57
CA HIS A 350 29.36 -2.86 13.79
C HIS A 350 30.80 -3.32 14.08
N GLY A 351 31.79 -2.94 13.26
CA GLY A 351 33.18 -3.31 13.43
C GLY A 351 33.55 -4.68 12.88
N HIS A 352 32.74 -5.26 11.98
CA HIS A 352 33.00 -6.58 11.38
C HIS A 352 33.59 -6.48 9.97
N SER A 353 34.60 -7.29 9.70
CA SER A 353 35.30 -7.47 8.42
C SER A 353 35.43 -8.97 8.10
N ASN A 354 36.06 -9.32 6.96
CA ASN A 354 36.33 -10.73 6.65
C ASN A 354 37.32 -11.34 7.65
N ASP A 355 38.16 -10.50 8.25
CA ASP A 355 39.13 -10.89 9.27
C ASP A 355 38.50 -10.91 10.68
N LEU A 356 37.30 -10.34 10.85
CA LEU A 356 36.54 -10.31 12.10
C LEU A 356 35.02 -10.56 11.89
N PRO A 357 34.64 -11.74 11.37
CA PRO A 357 33.25 -12.05 11.00
C PRO A 357 32.33 -12.22 12.22
N SER A 358 31.10 -11.69 12.19
CA SER A 358 30.17 -11.89 13.31
C SER A 358 29.57 -13.29 13.33
N TYR A 359 29.05 -13.75 14.48
CA TYR A 359 28.31 -15.01 14.60
C TYR A 359 27.16 -15.14 13.58
N TRP A 360 26.55 -14.01 13.20
CA TRP A 360 25.52 -13.98 12.16
C TRP A 360 26.09 -14.20 10.77
N ALA A 361 27.32 -13.74 10.53
CA ALA A 361 28.05 -14.08 9.32
C ALA A 361 28.23 -15.60 9.24
N PHE A 362 28.65 -16.24 10.34
CA PHE A 362 28.77 -17.70 10.51
C PHE A 362 27.46 -18.48 10.31
N GLY A 363 26.32 -17.81 10.10
CA GLY A 363 25.03 -18.44 9.83
C GLY A 363 24.20 -18.73 11.08
N TYR A 364 24.68 -18.33 12.26
CA TYR A 364 23.96 -18.50 13.51
C TYR A 364 23.02 -17.33 13.79
N HIS A 365 21.83 -17.62 14.30
CA HIS A 365 20.86 -16.66 14.80
C HIS A 365 21.31 -16.05 16.13
N SER A 366 22.14 -16.76 16.90
CA SER A 366 22.68 -16.28 18.18
C SER A 366 24.06 -16.87 18.48
N ILE A 367 24.80 -16.22 19.41
CA ILE A 367 26.07 -16.77 19.93
C ILE A 367 25.85 -18.09 20.66
N SER A 368 24.72 -18.25 21.35
CA SER A 368 24.38 -19.50 22.04
C SER A 368 24.27 -20.66 21.06
N GLU A 369 23.56 -20.45 19.94
CA GLU A 369 23.45 -21.44 18.87
C GLU A 369 24.82 -21.79 18.28
N MET A 370 25.70 -20.81 18.08
CA MET A 370 27.06 -21.06 17.62
C MET A 370 27.85 -21.91 18.62
N LYS A 371 27.77 -21.59 19.91
CA LYS A 371 28.43 -22.36 20.98
C LYS A 371 27.96 -23.81 21.05
N GLU A 372 26.68 -24.06 20.76
CA GLU A 372 26.11 -25.41 20.78
C GLU A 372 26.53 -26.26 19.57
N ASN A 373 26.92 -25.62 18.45
CA ASN A 373 27.20 -26.31 17.19
C ASN A 373 28.69 -26.33 16.79
N GLU A 374 29.53 -25.54 17.44
CA GLU A 374 30.96 -25.44 17.16
C GLU A 374 31.84 -26.03 18.26
N LYS A 375 33.09 -26.35 17.92
CA LYS A 375 34.06 -26.90 18.87
C LYS A 375 34.48 -25.85 19.90
N ASP A 376 34.81 -26.29 21.12
CA ASP A 376 35.30 -25.40 22.18
C ASP A 376 36.51 -24.57 21.75
N SER A 377 37.46 -25.19 21.03
CA SER A 377 38.65 -24.50 20.51
C SER A 377 38.32 -23.37 19.53
N PHE A 378 37.29 -23.55 18.71
CA PHE A 378 36.80 -22.51 17.81
C PHE A 378 36.13 -21.38 18.59
N MET A 379 35.35 -21.72 19.62
CA MET A 379 34.69 -20.73 20.47
C MET A 379 35.69 -19.90 21.29
N GLU A 380 36.77 -20.50 21.79
CA GLU A 380 37.85 -19.79 22.48
C GLU A 380 38.53 -18.77 21.57
N ASP A 381 38.90 -19.19 20.34
CA ASP A 381 39.46 -18.29 19.33
C ASP A 381 38.48 -17.16 18.98
N TYR A 382 37.20 -17.48 18.76
CA TYR A 382 36.17 -16.49 18.46
C TYR A 382 36.01 -15.47 19.61
N TYR A 383 35.96 -15.91 20.86
CA TYR A 383 35.88 -15.01 22.01
C TYR A 383 37.12 -14.11 22.15
N SER A 384 38.31 -14.64 21.85
CA SER A 384 39.56 -13.86 21.89
C SER A 384 39.58 -12.71 20.87
N LYS A 385 38.96 -12.91 19.70
CA LYS A 385 38.86 -11.92 18.62
C LYS A 385 37.72 -10.92 18.83
N HIS A 386 36.58 -11.38 19.34
CA HIS A 386 35.35 -10.58 19.47
C HIS A 386 35.16 -9.86 20.82
N THR A 387 36.24 -9.45 21.48
CA THR A 387 36.24 -8.83 22.81
C THR A 387 35.46 -7.50 22.91
N ARG A 388 35.23 -6.81 21.78
CA ARG A 388 34.62 -5.47 21.71
C ARG A 388 33.34 -5.38 20.87
N CYS A 389 32.83 -6.50 20.37
CA CYS A 389 31.67 -6.55 19.48
C CYS A 389 30.74 -7.75 19.80
N CYS A 390 29.74 -8.01 18.94
CA CYS A 390 28.80 -9.13 19.05
C CYS A 390 28.03 -9.29 20.38
N GLY A 391 28.07 -8.32 21.29
CA GLY A 391 27.46 -8.45 22.63
C GLY A 391 28.32 -9.19 23.65
N LEU A 392 29.58 -9.50 23.32
CA LEU A 392 30.56 -10.21 24.18
C LEU A 392 31.38 -9.28 25.08
N VAL A 393 31.01 -8.00 25.12
CA VAL A 393 31.69 -6.99 25.92
C VAL A 393 31.52 -7.34 27.41
N THR A 394 32.62 -7.68 28.08
CA THR A 394 32.69 -7.70 29.54
C THR A 394 32.23 -6.34 30.05
N LYS A 395 31.41 -6.34 31.11
CA LYS A 395 30.56 -5.24 31.62
C LYS A 395 31.18 -3.84 31.78
N GLU A 396 32.46 -3.65 31.56
CA GLU A 396 33.13 -2.39 31.87
C GLU A 396 32.85 -1.26 30.87
N LEU A 397 32.64 -1.52 29.58
CA LEU A 397 32.37 -0.42 28.63
C LEU A 397 31.46 -0.83 27.47
N SER A 398 30.14 -0.81 27.70
CA SER A 398 29.18 -0.98 26.59
C SER A 398 29.49 0.00 25.46
N TYR A 399 29.41 -0.46 24.21
CA TYR A 399 29.71 0.32 23.00
C TYR A 399 29.01 1.70 22.97
N ARG A 400 27.80 1.82 23.57
CA ARG A 400 27.10 3.10 23.76
C ARG A 400 27.82 4.06 24.70
N LYS A 401 28.45 3.58 25.78
CA LYS A 401 29.27 4.39 26.70
C LYS A 401 30.57 4.84 26.03
N MET A 402 31.24 3.97 25.25
CA MET A 402 32.42 4.35 24.47
C MET A 402 32.10 5.42 23.42
N LYS A 403 31.00 5.28 22.67
CA LYS A 403 30.59 6.27 21.66
C LYS A 403 30.18 7.61 22.28
N LYS A 404 29.56 7.61 23.47
CA LYS A 404 29.30 8.82 24.26
C LYS A 404 30.58 9.47 24.78
N LYS A 405 31.57 8.66 25.19
CA LYS A 405 32.87 9.13 25.67
C LYS A 405 33.70 9.72 24.53
N GLY A 406 33.83 9.04 23.39
CA GLY A 406 34.51 9.56 22.19
C GLY A 406 33.85 10.82 21.59
N LYS A 407 32.52 10.95 21.66
CA LYS A 407 31.82 12.21 21.32
C LYS A 407 32.09 13.35 22.31
N LYS A 408 32.27 13.04 23.60
CA LYS A 408 32.64 14.02 24.63
C LYS A 408 34.11 14.43 24.56
N GLU A 409 34.98 13.53 24.11
CA GLU A 409 36.43 13.70 24.05
C GLU A 409 36.92 14.12 22.65
N GLY A 410 36.02 14.43 21.71
CA GLY A 410 36.35 15.00 20.40
C GLY A 410 37.03 14.05 19.43
N SER A 411 37.09 12.75 19.72
CA SER A 411 37.94 11.79 19.02
C SER A 411 37.12 10.71 18.33
N ILE A 412 36.36 11.07 17.27
CA ILE A 412 36.07 10.13 16.17
C ILE A 412 36.05 10.90 14.85
N GLY A 413 37.19 10.86 14.17
CA GLY A 413 37.40 11.34 12.81
C GLY A 413 38.89 11.27 12.46
N GLY A 414 39.37 10.08 12.09
CA GLY A 414 40.71 9.91 11.53
C GLY A 414 41.72 9.30 12.49
N VAL A 415 42.32 8.21 12.03
CA VAL A 415 43.56 7.60 12.52
C VAL A 415 44.65 8.68 12.63
N ASN A 416 45.41 8.68 13.72
CA ASN A 416 46.76 9.25 13.71
C ASN A 416 47.67 8.40 14.60
N TYR A 417 48.52 7.60 13.96
CA TYR A 417 49.69 7.01 14.59
C TYR A 417 50.70 8.13 14.86
N LYS A 418 51.11 8.30 16.12
CA LYS A 418 52.46 8.78 16.41
C LYS A 418 53.09 7.89 17.48
N SER A 419 54.01 7.07 17.01
CA SER A 419 55.16 6.57 17.75
C SER A 419 56.06 7.73 18.18
N SER A 420 56.86 7.44 19.22
CA SER A 420 58.09 8.13 19.64
C SER A 420 57.93 9.33 20.59
N SER A 421 58.14 9.05 21.88
CA SER A 421 59.41 9.36 22.56
C SER A 421 59.60 8.43 23.74
#